data_AF-A0AAN6UZC3-F1
#
_entry.id   AF-A0AAN6UZC3-F1
#
_cell.length_a   1.000
_cell.length_b   1.000
_cell.length_c   1.000
_cell.angle_alpha   90.00
_cell.angle_beta   90.00
_cell.angle_gamma   90.00
#
_symmetry.space_group_name_H-M   'P 1'
#
loop_
_entity.id
_entity.type
_entity.pdbx_description
1 polymer ?
#
loop_
_entity_poly.entity_id
_entity_poly.type
_entity_poly.pdbx_seq_one_letter_code
_entity_poly.pdbx_strand_id
1 'polypeptide(L)'
;MSTTPKPLFVYGTLCALPLLAWALTGEATQVDAIKGMLCKATVSGYKRYALYGSTQADDFEGEVYKVTPVTASIEPSEDDSEGGQDTIEVDIYVWDGDMAQIFPEPWELDRFIADRLDDWLDLFDGMELVGSPED
;
A
#
# COMPACT_ATOMS: atom_id res chain seq x y z
N MET A 1 -4.71 -6.40 -25.67
CA MET A 1 -4.25 -5.00 -25.70
C MET A 1 -3.35 -4.83 -24.49
N SER A 2 -2.03 -4.67 -24.67
CA SER A 2 -1.12 -4.45 -23.53
C SER A 2 -1.35 -3.04 -22.99
N THR A 3 -2.26 -2.92 -22.04
CA THR A 3 -2.31 -1.76 -21.16
C THR A 3 -1.11 -1.87 -20.24
N THR A 4 -0.08 -1.05 -20.45
CA THR A 4 1.01 -0.93 -19.49
C THR A 4 0.39 -0.61 -18.13
N PRO A 5 0.58 -1.45 -17.10
CA PRO A 5 -0.06 -1.23 -15.81
C PRO A 5 0.42 0.10 -15.24
N LYS A 6 -0.52 0.92 -14.79
CA LYS A 6 -0.20 2.21 -14.19
C LYS A 6 0.37 1.97 -12.78
N PRO A 7 1.49 2.61 -12.41
CA PRO A 7 2.06 2.44 -11.08
C PRO A 7 1.10 2.94 -10.01
N LEU A 8 0.95 2.16 -8.95
CA LEU A 8 0.16 2.49 -7.77
C LEU A 8 1.10 2.86 -6.62
N PHE A 9 0.84 4.00 -5.99
CA PHE A 9 1.54 4.41 -4.79
C PHE A 9 0.75 3.96 -3.56
N VAL A 10 1.39 3.09 -2.79
CA VAL A 10 0.82 2.43 -1.62
C VAL A 10 1.36 3.10 -0.37
N TYR A 11 0.48 3.41 0.59
CA TYR A 11 0.85 4.17 1.78
C TYR A 11 0.07 3.73 3.03
N GLY A 12 0.37 2.53 3.55
CA GLY A 12 -0.37 1.98 4.69
C GLY A 12 0.04 0.56 5.02
N THR A 13 -0.93 -0.27 5.40
CA THR A 13 -0.79 -1.70 5.71
C THR A 13 -0.02 -2.45 4.61
N LEU A 14 -0.38 -2.22 3.36
CA LEU A 14 0.26 -2.81 2.17
C LEU A 14 1.73 -2.34 1.94
N CYS A 15 2.28 -1.42 2.73
CA CYS A 15 3.72 -1.17 2.74
C CYS A 15 4.49 -2.29 3.48
N ALA A 16 3.82 -3.15 4.25
CA ALA A 16 4.43 -4.34 4.83
C ALA A 16 4.71 -5.35 3.70
N LEU A 17 5.99 -5.53 3.37
CA LEU A 17 6.44 -6.43 2.30
C LEU A 17 5.80 -7.82 2.30
N PRO A 18 5.71 -8.55 3.43
CA PRO A 18 5.11 -9.89 3.41
C PRO A 18 3.61 -9.86 3.11
N LEU A 19 2.89 -8.85 3.57
CA LEU A 19 1.47 -8.69 3.24
C LEU A 19 1.28 -8.34 1.77
N LEU A 20 2.14 -7.47 1.22
CA LEU A 20 2.11 -7.14 -0.19
C LEU A 20 2.49 -8.33 -1.07
N ALA A 21 3.45 -9.15 -0.64
CA ALA A 21 3.83 -10.38 -1.33
C ALA A 21 2.64 -11.34 -1.36
N TRP A 22 1.97 -11.54 -0.23
CA TRP A 22 0.75 -12.34 -0.17
C TRP A 22 -0.35 -11.78 -1.10
N ALA A 23 -0.60 -10.47 -1.10
CA ALA A 23 -1.62 -9.87 -1.95
C ALA A 23 -1.32 -10.01 -3.47
N LEU A 24 -0.05 -10.03 -3.86
CA LEU A 24 0.37 -10.10 -5.27
C LEU A 24 0.59 -11.53 -5.78
N THR A 25 1.07 -12.44 -4.93
CA THR A 25 1.48 -13.79 -5.31
C THR A 25 0.71 -14.90 -4.61
N GLY A 26 -0.07 -14.57 -3.58
CA GLY A 26 -0.70 -15.52 -2.67
C GLY A 26 0.25 -16.08 -1.59
N GLU A 27 1.53 -15.70 -1.60
CA GLU A 27 2.54 -16.25 -0.69
C GLU A 27 3.37 -15.14 -0.02
N ALA A 28 3.19 -14.97 1.29
CA ALA A 28 3.82 -13.91 2.08
C ALA A 28 5.36 -13.99 2.12
N THR A 29 5.93 -15.16 1.85
CA THR A 29 7.38 -15.38 1.84
C THR A 29 8.06 -14.90 0.56
N GLN A 30 7.32 -14.58 -0.51
CA GLN A 30 7.88 -14.17 -1.80
C GLN A 30 8.23 -12.67 -1.88
N VAL A 31 8.75 -12.11 -0.78
CA VAL A 31 9.14 -10.69 -0.70
C VAL A 31 10.21 -10.32 -1.73
N ASP A 32 11.17 -11.22 -1.99
CA ASP A 32 12.23 -10.99 -2.97
C ASP A 32 11.71 -10.90 -4.42
N ALA A 33 10.63 -11.63 -4.73
CA ALA A 33 10.03 -11.61 -6.06
C ALA A 33 9.38 -10.26 -6.39
N ILE A 34 8.79 -9.61 -5.37
CA ILE A 34 8.14 -8.30 -5.55
C ILE A 34 9.10 -7.13 -5.33
N LYS A 35 10.24 -7.33 -4.66
CA LYS A 35 11.18 -6.26 -4.31
C LYS A 35 11.66 -5.47 -5.52
N GLY A 36 11.86 -6.13 -6.66
CA GLY A 36 12.25 -5.47 -7.92
C GLY A 36 11.15 -4.63 -8.58
N MET A 37 9.90 -4.76 -8.13
CA MET A 37 8.76 -3.97 -8.60
C MET A 37 8.50 -2.74 -7.71
N LEU A 38 9.13 -2.69 -6.53
CA LEU A 38 8.92 -1.63 -5.55
C LEU A 38 10.02 -0.59 -5.67
N CYS A 39 9.60 0.67 -5.76
CA CYS A 39 10.50 1.81 -5.58
C CYS A 39 10.04 2.61 -4.37
N LYS A 40 11.00 3.10 -3.59
CA LYS A 40 10.69 4.01 -2.49
C LYS A 40 10.35 5.37 -3.11
N ALA A 41 9.23 5.94 -2.72
CA ALA A 41 8.79 7.22 -3.24
C ALA A 41 8.09 8.04 -2.15
N THR A 42 8.03 9.35 -2.34
CA THR A 42 7.36 10.30 -1.45
C THR A 42 6.36 11.14 -2.24
N VAL A 43 5.15 11.29 -1.70
CA VAL A 43 4.12 12.20 -2.21
C VAL A 43 3.98 13.37 -1.24
N SER A 44 4.03 14.60 -1.77
CA SER A 44 3.85 15.83 -0.99
C SER A 44 2.40 16.29 -0.97
N GLY A 45 1.98 17.02 0.07
CA GLY A 45 0.63 17.59 0.18
C GLY A 45 -0.43 16.68 0.81
N TYR A 46 -0.05 15.46 1.20
CA TYR A 46 -0.91 14.50 1.89
C TYR A 46 -0.34 14.15 3.27
N LYS A 47 -1.21 13.72 4.18
CA LYS A 47 -0.82 13.26 5.51
C LYS A 47 -1.51 11.94 5.82
N ARG A 48 -0.76 11.02 6.41
CA ARG A 48 -1.23 9.69 6.80
C ARG A 48 -1.83 9.74 8.20
N TYR A 49 -3.01 9.15 8.34
CA TYR A 49 -3.72 9.03 9.60
C TYR A 49 -4.17 7.59 9.79
N ALA A 50 -4.31 7.15 11.04
CA ALA A 50 -4.96 5.88 11.34
C ALA A 50 -6.48 6.07 11.31
N LEU A 51 -7.24 5.00 11.09
CA LEU A 51 -8.70 5.03 11.15
C LEU A 51 -9.21 4.39 12.46
N TYR A 52 -10.27 4.94 13.04
CA TYR A 52 -10.98 4.42 14.20
C TYR A 52 -11.86 3.25 13.79
N GLY A 53 -11.63 2.09 14.39
CA GLY A 53 -12.53 0.94 14.26
C GLY A 53 -12.53 0.28 12.88
N SER A 54 -11.61 0.63 11.98
CA SER A 54 -11.38 -0.12 10.74
C SER A 54 -10.88 -1.52 11.12
N THR A 55 -11.78 -2.49 11.12
CA THR A 55 -11.42 -3.90 11.13
C THR A 55 -10.71 -4.24 9.81
N GLN A 56 -9.85 -5.25 9.81
CA GLN A 56 -8.96 -5.59 8.71
C GLN A 56 -9.68 -5.80 7.35
N ALA A 57 -10.97 -6.17 7.38
CA ALA A 57 -11.82 -6.31 6.20
C ALA A 57 -12.29 -4.96 5.60
N ASP A 58 -12.52 -3.95 6.43
CA ASP A 58 -13.05 -2.63 6.03
C ASP A 58 -12.00 -1.85 5.21
N ASP A 59 -10.70 -2.09 5.47
CA ASP A 59 -9.60 -1.52 4.70
C ASP A 59 -9.54 -2.05 3.26
N PHE A 60 -10.14 -3.23 3.01
CA PHE A 60 -10.18 -3.89 1.70
C PHE A 60 -11.54 -3.77 0.98
N GLU A 61 -12.61 -3.43 1.70
CA GLU A 61 -13.90 -3.06 1.13
C GLU A 61 -13.81 -1.64 0.55
N GLY A 62 -13.18 -1.53 -0.63
CA GLY A 62 -12.81 -0.30 -1.33
C GLY A 62 -13.94 0.68 -1.73
N GLU A 63 -15.07 0.69 -1.02
CA GLU A 63 -16.18 1.63 -1.20
C GLU A 63 -15.86 3.05 -0.67
N VAL A 64 -14.83 3.20 0.17
CA VAL A 64 -14.55 4.47 0.90
C VAL A 64 -13.27 5.17 0.43
N TYR A 65 -12.44 4.51 -0.38
CA TYR A 65 -11.20 5.08 -0.91
C TYR A 65 -11.35 5.48 -2.37
N LYS A 66 -10.92 6.69 -2.70
CA LYS A 66 -10.95 7.23 -4.06
C LYS A 66 -9.58 7.21 -4.71
N VAL A 67 -9.49 6.55 -5.87
CA VAL A 67 -8.30 6.60 -6.72
C VAL A 67 -8.07 8.04 -7.20
N THR A 68 -6.93 8.60 -6.83
CA THR A 68 -6.52 9.96 -7.16
C THR A 68 -5.13 9.95 -7.81
N PRO A 69 -4.97 10.50 -9.02
CA PRO A 69 -3.66 10.61 -9.64
C PRO A 69 -2.83 11.70 -8.95
N VAL A 70 -1.59 11.36 -8.60
CA VAL A 70 -0.63 12.27 -7.96
C VAL A 70 0.76 12.08 -8.55
N THR A 71 1.61 13.08 -8.36
CA THR A 71 3.03 13.00 -8.71
C THR A 71 3.82 12.55 -7.48
N ALA A 72 4.43 11.37 -7.55
CA ALA A 72 5.34 10.87 -6.54
C ALA A 72 6.78 11.17 -6.93
N SER A 73 7.60 11.54 -5.96
CA SER A 73 9.05 11.69 -6.12
C SER A 73 9.72 10.38 -5.72
N ILE A 74 10.37 9.71 -6.67
CA ILE A 74 11.13 8.51 -6.41
C ILE A 74 12.36 8.91 -5.60
N GLU A 75 12.58 8.23 -4.47
CA GLU A 75 13.80 8.42 -3.71
C GLU A 75 14.95 7.75 -4.49
N PRO A 76 16.05 8.47 -4.72
CA PRO A 76 17.19 7.90 -5.43
C PRO A 76 17.70 6.70 -4.66
N SER A 77 17.88 5.60 -5.38
CA SER A 77 18.59 4.43 -4.85
C SER A 77 20.00 4.88 -4.46
N GLU A 78 20.60 4.27 -3.43
CA GLU A 78 22.01 4.56 -3.07
C GLU A 78 23.00 4.34 -4.23
N ASP A 79 22.57 3.59 -5.26
CA ASP A 79 23.30 3.32 -6.50
C ASP A 79 23.16 4.42 -7.57
N ASP A 80 22.12 5.26 -7.48
CA ASP A 80 21.81 6.31 -8.45
C ASP A 80 22.43 7.65 -7.99
N SER A 81 23.66 7.89 -8.43
CA SER A 81 24.44 9.09 -8.10
C SER A 81 24.08 10.34 -8.94
N GLU A 82 23.04 10.28 -9.76
CA GLU A 82 22.53 11.48 -10.43
C GLU A 82 21.50 12.16 -9.52
N GLY A 83 21.83 13.37 -9.04
CA GLY A 83 20.99 14.18 -8.15
C GLY A 83 19.71 14.73 -8.79
N GLY A 84 19.08 13.97 -9.68
CA GLY A 84 17.76 14.21 -10.24
C GLY A 84 16.69 13.68 -9.29
N GLN A 85 15.75 14.52 -8.91
CA GLN A 85 14.51 14.06 -8.29
C GLN A 85 13.64 13.47 -9.40
N ASP A 86 13.69 12.15 -9.58
CA ASP A 86 12.84 11.48 -10.55
C ASP A 86 11.39 11.52 -10.03
N THR A 87 10.47 11.98 -10.88
CA THR A 87 9.07 12.12 -10.51
C THR A 87 8.21 11.35 -11.49
N ILE A 88 7.23 10.63 -10.96
CA ILE A 88 6.36 9.75 -11.73
C ILE A 88 4.90 9.98 -11.35
N GLU A 89 4.03 9.93 -12.35
CA GLU A 89 2.58 9.97 -12.16
C GLU A 89 2.08 8.60 -11.71
N VAL A 90 1.49 8.56 -10.52
CA VAL A 90 1.00 7.34 -9.87
C VAL A 90 -0.43 7.56 -9.43
N ASP A 91 -1.16 6.48 -9.25
CA ASP A 91 -2.45 6.52 -8.57
C ASP A 91 -2.27 6.27 -7.06
N ILE A 92 -3.03 6.98 -6.23
CA ILE A 92 -3.13 6.74 -4.78
C ILE A 92 -4.58 6.54 -4.38
N TYR A 93 -4.82 5.70 -3.37
CA TYR A 93 -6.14 5.53 -2.76
C TYR A 93 -6.33 6.53 -1.63
N VAL A 94 -7.02 7.65 -1.85
CA VAL A 94 -7.27 8.67 -0.81
C VAL A 94 -8.55 8.35 -0.05
N TRP A 95 -8.50 8.42 1.27
CA TRP A 95 -9.71 8.30 2.11
C TRP A 95 -10.73 9.39 1.75
N ASP A 96 -11.91 8.97 1.29
CA ASP A 96 -13.05 9.84 0.93
C ASP A 96 -14.22 9.69 1.93
N GLY A 97 -14.00 8.96 3.03
CA GLY A 97 -14.98 8.67 4.07
C GLY A 97 -15.10 9.76 5.15
N ASP A 98 -15.80 9.42 6.23
CA ASP A 98 -16.08 10.36 7.31
C ASP A 98 -14.81 10.73 8.09
N MET A 99 -14.58 12.03 8.31
CA MET A 99 -13.39 12.50 9.02
C MET A 99 -13.42 12.19 10.53
N ALA A 100 -14.59 11.91 11.13
CA ALA A 100 -14.67 11.51 12.53
C ALA A 100 -14.11 10.09 12.76
N GLN A 101 -13.97 9.31 11.69
CA GLN A 101 -13.27 8.03 11.71
C GLN A 101 -11.75 8.20 11.62
N ILE A 102 -11.23 9.40 11.38
CA ILE A 102 -9.80 9.63 11.31
C ILE A 102 -9.24 9.83 12.72
N PHE A 103 -8.28 8.98 13.09
CA PHE A 103 -7.54 9.08 14.34
C PHE A 103 -6.58 10.28 14.26
N PRO A 104 -6.53 11.14 15.30
CA PRO A 104 -5.75 12.38 15.25
C PRO A 104 -4.23 12.13 15.27
N GLU A 105 -3.78 10.97 15.76
CA GLU A 105 -2.37 10.60 15.74
C GLU A 105 -1.94 10.06 14.37
N PRO A 106 -0.72 10.39 13.92
CA PRO A 106 -0.18 9.89 12.66
C PRO A 106 -0.03 8.38 12.71
N TRP A 107 -0.32 7.74 11.58
CA TRP A 107 -0.08 6.30 11.43
C TRP A 107 1.42 6.00 11.27
N GLU A 108 1.91 4.99 11.99
CA GLU A 108 3.32 4.58 11.98
C GLU A 108 3.46 3.14 11.47
N LEU A 109 4.16 2.97 10.35
CA LEU A 109 4.39 1.66 9.72
C LEU A 109 5.14 0.70 10.63
N ASP A 110 6.23 1.14 11.27
CA ASP A 110 7.01 0.30 12.17
C ASP A 110 6.18 -0.25 13.34
N ARG A 111 5.28 0.59 13.88
CA ARG A 111 4.37 0.19 14.94
C ARG A 111 3.38 -0.87 14.46
N PHE A 112 2.83 -0.71 13.26
CA PHE A 112 1.96 -1.70 12.64
C PHE A 112 2.71 -3.03 12.39
N ILE A 113 3.92 -2.96 11.81
CA ILE A 113 4.75 -4.13 11.55
C ILE A 113 5.03 -4.91 12.84
N ALA A 114 5.34 -4.20 13.93
CA ALA A 114 5.67 -4.85 15.20
C ALA A 114 4.45 -5.42 15.95
N ASP A 115 3.30 -4.75 15.88
CA ASP A 115 2.15 -5.06 16.74
C ASP A 115 1.05 -5.87 16.03
N ARG A 116 0.91 -5.71 14.71
CA ARG A 116 -0.26 -6.16 13.95
C ARG A 116 0.05 -7.05 12.74
N LEU A 117 1.28 -7.02 12.22
CA LEU A 117 1.60 -7.77 11.01
C LEU A 117 1.44 -9.28 11.19
N ASP A 118 1.82 -9.82 12.35
CA ASP A 118 1.69 -11.26 12.63
C ASP A 118 0.22 -11.68 12.69
N ASP A 119 -0.63 -10.89 13.35
CA ASP A 119 -2.08 -11.08 13.43
C ASP A 119 -2.75 -10.99 12.04
N TRP A 120 -2.27 -10.08 11.19
CA TRP A 120 -2.68 -10.01 9.78
C TRP A 120 -2.27 -11.28 9.02
N LEU A 121 -1.00 -11.68 9.09
CA LEU A 121 -0.51 -12.84 8.36
C LEU A 121 -1.22 -14.14 8.80
N ASP A 122 -1.52 -14.31 10.09
CA ASP A 122 -2.31 -15.43 10.62
C ASP A 122 -3.75 -15.40 10.11
N LEU A 123 -4.37 -14.22 10.03
CA LEU A 123 -5.71 -14.06 9.48
C LEU A 123 -5.77 -14.48 8.00
N PHE A 124 -4.73 -14.19 7.22
CA PHE A 124 -4.62 -14.56 5.81
C PHE A 124 -4.06 -15.97 5.57
N ASP A 125 -3.46 -16.61 6.57
CA ASP A 125 -3.02 -18.01 6.53
C ASP A 125 -4.25 -18.92 6.56
N GLY A 126 -4.74 -19.27 5.36
CA GLY A 126 -5.93 -20.10 5.18
C GLY A 126 -7.13 -19.41 4.55
N MET A 127 -7.03 -18.11 4.23
CA MET A 127 -7.99 -17.46 3.33
C MET A 127 -7.62 -17.72 1.86
N GLU A 128 -8.53 -18.32 1.10
CA GLU A 128 -8.43 -18.36 -0.36
C GLU A 128 -8.73 -16.95 -0.89
N LEU A 129 -7.81 -16.38 -1.67
CA LEU A 129 -8.00 -15.10 -2.35
C LEU A 129 -9.18 -15.27 -3.34
N VAL A 130 -10.41 -14.95 -2.91
CA VAL A 130 -11.60 -14.93 -3.78
C VAL A 130 -11.54 -13.67 -4.65
N GLY A 131 -10.62 -13.69 -5.61
CA GLY A 131 -10.57 -12.78 -6.74
C GLY A 131 -10.73 -13.61 -8.00
N SER A 132 -11.91 -14.18 -8.23
CA SER A 132 -12.21 -14.74 -9.54
C SER A 132 -12.21 -13.59 -10.55
N PRO A 133 -11.38 -13.62 -11.61
CA PRO A 133 -11.68 -12.77 -12.76
C PRO A 133 -13.04 -13.22 -13.28
N GLU A 134 -14.05 -12.35 -13.18
CA GLU A 134 -15.35 -12.57 -13.81
C GLU A 134 -15.13 -12.83 -15.31
N ASP A 135 -15.64 -13.98 -15.78
CA ASP A 135 -15.68 -14.41 -17.19
C ASP A 135 -16.75 -13.64 -17.98
#